data_AF-A0A229RFU5-F1
#
_entry.id   AF-A0A229RFU5-F1
#
_cell.length_a   1.000
_cell.length_b   1.000
_cell.length_c   1.000
_cell.angle_alpha   90.00
_cell.angle_beta   90.00
_cell.angle_gamma   90.00
#
_symmetry.space_group_name_H-M   'P 1'
#
loop_
_entity.id
_entity.type
_entity.pdbx_description
1 polymer ?
#
loop_
_entity_poly.entity_id
_entity_poly.type
_entity_poly.pdbx_seq_one_letter_code
_entity_poly.pdbx_strand_id
1 'polypeptide(L)'
;MAGDNSPELVAELDRLDEAVKAAPAGDTAAQIALWRQVTRLEHWFFIARGPADRPRPYAVAADQGPMICLYSSASRANEAAHALGLAIPEGDAVPLFGVPMPAAIDYLAAFGESGVFGVTLDHPRIGHYIPLANLGLLKGRIARPVRGQSEEFG
;
A
#
# COMPACT_ATOMS: atom_id res chain seq x y z
N MET A 1 -11.61 16.24 0.48
CA MET A 1 -10.43 15.47 0.96
C MET A 1 -10.93 14.08 1.31
N ALA A 2 -10.25 13.03 0.89
CA ALA A 2 -10.58 11.67 1.33
C ALA A 2 -10.41 11.61 2.86
N GLY A 3 -11.36 10.98 3.57
CA GLY A 3 -11.17 10.66 4.98
C GLY A 3 -10.02 9.66 5.13
N ASP A 4 -9.37 9.67 6.29
CA ASP A 4 -8.36 8.66 6.60
C ASP A 4 -9.00 7.28 6.77
N ASN A 5 -8.22 6.21 6.62
CA ASN A 5 -8.68 4.86 6.90
C ASN A 5 -8.94 4.68 8.40
N SER A 6 -9.84 3.74 8.74
CA SER A 6 -10.11 3.38 10.14
C SER A 6 -8.82 3.01 10.88
N PRO A 7 -8.59 3.55 12.10
CA PRO A 7 -7.42 3.22 12.91
C PRO A 7 -7.29 1.72 13.19
N GLU A 8 -8.42 1.01 13.30
CA GLU A 8 -8.46 -0.44 13.52
C GLU A 8 -7.90 -1.20 12.31
N LEU A 9 -8.25 -0.78 11.08
CA LEU A 9 -7.70 -1.40 9.87
C LEU A 9 -6.20 -1.14 9.72
N VAL A 10 -5.73 0.02 10.19
CA VAL A 10 -4.32 0.41 10.17
C VAL A 10 -3.52 -0.33 11.26
N ALA A 11 -4.06 -0.46 12.47
CA ALA A 11 -3.43 -1.22 13.56
C ALA A 11 -3.33 -2.73 13.21
N GLU A 12 -4.29 -3.24 12.46
CA GLU A 12 -4.25 -4.61 11.93
C GLU A 12 -3.02 -4.86 11.04
N LEU A 13 -2.59 -3.87 10.26
CA LEU A 13 -1.39 -3.97 9.43
C LEU A 13 -0.14 -4.12 10.28
N ASP A 14 -0.05 -3.40 11.40
CA ASP A 14 1.09 -3.53 12.33
C ASP A 14 1.14 -4.94 12.95
N ARG A 15 -0.02 -5.48 13.35
CA ARG A 15 -0.06 -6.86 13.86
C ARG A 15 0.36 -7.88 12.80
N LEU A 16 -0.06 -7.68 11.54
CA LEU A 16 0.30 -8.58 10.44
C LEU A 16 1.78 -8.44 10.05
N ASP A 17 2.35 -7.24 10.11
CA ASP A 17 3.78 -6.98 9.93
C ASP A 17 4.61 -7.76 10.96
N GLU A 18 4.26 -7.69 12.25
CA GLU A 18 4.93 -8.50 13.29
C GLU A 18 4.79 -10.00 13.04
N ALA A 19 3.64 -10.46 12.54
CA ALA A 19 3.45 -11.86 12.16
C ALA A 19 4.33 -12.27 10.96
N VAL A 20 4.56 -11.38 9.99
CA VAL A 20 5.49 -11.64 8.88
C VAL A 20 6.92 -11.74 9.39
N LYS A 21 7.35 -10.85 10.29
CA LYS A 21 8.70 -10.89 10.88
C LYS A 21 8.94 -12.15 11.71
N ALA A 22 7.92 -12.66 12.39
CA ALA A 22 7.99 -13.89 13.19
C ALA A 22 7.84 -15.18 12.38
N ALA A 23 7.44 -15.11 11.09
CA ALA A 23 7.18 -16.28 10.28
C ALA A 23 8.48 -17.04 9.93
N PRO A 24 8.45 -18.38 9.89
CA PRO A 24 9.58 -19.18 9.40
C PRO A 24 9.93 -18.83 7.95
N ALA A 25 11.21 -18.98 7.59
CA ALA A 25 11.65 -18.76 6.22
C ALA A 25 10.87 -19.64 5.23
N GLY A 26 10.34 -19.01 4.18
CA GLY A 26 9.53 -19.69 3.17
C GLY A 26 8.03 -19.76 3.48
N ASP A 27 7.59 -19.40 4.70
CA ASP A 27 6.17 -19.22 4.99
C ASP A 27 5.69 -17.87 4.46
N THR A 28 4.74 -17.91 3.53
CA THR A 28 4.15 -16.72 2.89
C THR A 28 2.74 -16.42 3.38
N ALA A 29 2.19 -17.21 4.31
CA ALA A 29 0.82 -17.04 4.79
C ALA A 29 0.61 -15.68 5.45
N ALA A 30 1.55 -15.25 6.30
CA ALA A 30 1.52 -13.93 6.94
C ALA A 30 1.62 -12.80 5.91
N GLN A 31 2.47 -12.95 4.89
CA GLN A 31 2.64 -11.93 3.84
C GLN A 31 1.37 -11.82 2.97
N ILE A 32 0.74 -12.95 2.66
CA ILE A 32 -0.55 -12.97 1.97
C ILE A 32 -1.63 -12.30 2.83
N ALA A 33 -1.66 -12.57 4.13
CA ALA A 33 -2.62 -11.95 5.05
C ALA A 33 -2.43 -10.42 5.14
N LEU A 34 -1.18 -9.96 5.24
CA LEU A 34 -0.83 -8.53 5.20
C LEU A 34 -1.38 -7.87 3.94
N TRP A 35 -1.04 -8.37 2.75
CA TRP A 35 -1.51 -7.76 1.50
C TRP A 35 -3.01 -7.87 1.30
N ARG A 36 -3.67 -8.90 1.85
CA ARG A 36 -5.13 -8.96 1.90
C ARG A 36 -5.69 -7.84 2.77
N GLN A 37 -5.09 -7.54 3.91
CA GLN A 37 -5.52 -6.42 4.73
C GLN A 37 -5.31 -5.07 4.03
N VAL A 38 -4.18 -4.88 3.33
CA VAL A 38 -3.93 -3.66 2.53
C VAL A 38 -5.05 -3.42 1.52
N THR A 39 -5.59 -4.48 0.91
CA THR A 39 -6.71 -4.35 -0.05
C THR A 39 -8.06 -4.03 0.58
N ARG A 40 -8.18 -4.12 1.91
CA ARG A 40 -9.40 -3.78 2.67
C ARG A 40 -9.44 -2.34 3.14
N LEU A 41 -8.34 -1.60 2.97
CA LEU A 41 -8.32 -0.15 3.18
C LEU A 41 -9.28 0.52 2.20
N GLU A 42 -9.91 1.61 2.62
CA GLU A 42 -10.79 2.39 1.75
C GLU A 42 -10.00 3.18 0.73
N HIS A 43 -8.85 3.73 1.15
CA HIS A 43 -7.95 4.52 0.31
C HIS A 43 -6.49 4.10 0.49
N TRP A 44 -5.70 4.23 -0.56
CA TRP A 44 -4.25 4.21 -0.49
C TRP A 44 -3.71 5.63 -0.61
N PHE A 45 -2.82 6.03 0.30
CA PHE A 45 -2.25 7.37 0.34
C PHE A 45 -0.87 7.40 -0.31
N PHE A 46 -0.55 8.51 -0.97
CA PHE A 46 0.72 8.73 -1.63
C PHE A 46 1.24 10.13 -1.33
N ILE A 47 2.54 10.24 -1.08
CA ILE A 47 3.24 11.53 -1.01
C ILE A 47 3.35 12.08 -2.43
N ALA A 48 2.78 13.26 -2.67
CA ALA A 48 2.78 13.91 -3.97
C ALA A 48 4.13 14.54 -4.28
N ARG A 49 4.63 14.29 -5.49
CA ARG A 49 5.83 14.90 -6.06
C ARG A 49 5.51 15.50 -7.43
N GLY A 50 6.27 16.50 -7.82
CA GLY A 50 6.05 17.23 -9.07
C GLY A 50 5.01 18.35 -8.91
N PRO A 51 4.49 18.89 -10.02
CA PRO A 51 3.60 20.03 -10.00
C PRO A 51 2.21 19.67 -9.47
N ALA A 52 1.54 20.64 -8.84
CA ALA A 52 0.28 20.43 -8.13
C ALA A 52 -0.91 20.00 -9.03
N ASP A 53 -0.87 20.35 -10.32
CA ASP A 53 -1.88 19.97 -11.32
C ASP A 53 -1.71 18.54 -11.83
N ARG A 54 -0.51 17.95 -11.67
CA ARG A 54 -0.20 16.58 -12.10
C ARG A 54 0.74 15.89 -11.11
N PRO A 55 0.29 15.66 -9.86
CA PRO A 55 1.12 15.01 -8.86
C PRO A 55 1.45 13.57 -9.28
N ARG A 56 2.67 13.15 -8.98
CA ARG A 56 3.12 11.75 -9.09
C ARG A 56 3.43 11.21 -7.70
N PRO A 57 3.22 9.90 -7.47
CA PRO A 57 3.55 9.31 -6.19
C PRO A 57 5.07 9.30 -6.01
N TYR A 58 5.52 9.55 -4.78
CA TYR A 58 6.91 9.35 -4.41
C TYR A 58 7.32 7.88 -4.58
N ALA A 59 8.54 7.67 -5.07
CA ALA A 59 9.14 6.35 -5.23
C ALA A 59 10.57 6.36 -4.69
N VAL A 60 10.97 5.24 -4.09
CA VAL A 60 12.34 4.97 -3.65
C VAL A 60 13.08 4.14 -4.68
N ALA A 61 14.40 4.31 -4.77
CA ALA A 61 15.25 3.44 -5.56
C ALA A 61 15.44 2.10 -4.84
N ALA A 62 15.42 1.00 -5.60
CA ALA A 62 15.79 -0.33 -5.12
C ALA A 62 16.52 -1.09 -6.25
N ASP A 63 17.22 -2.17 -5.90
CA ASP A 63 18.06 -2.92 -6.84
C ASP A 63 17.27 -3.47 -8.04
N GLN A 64 16.00 -3.84 -7.83
CA GLN A 64 15.12 -4.37 -8.87
C GLN A 64 14.47 -3.26 -9.73
N GLY A 65 14.59 -2.00 -9.31
CA GLY A 65 13.97 -0.85 -9.93
C GLY A 65 13.18 0.02 -8.94
N PRO A 66 12.66 1.19 -9.38
CA PRO A 66 11.91 2.09 -8.52
C PRO A 66 10.70 1.42 -7.88
N MET A 67 10.47 1.69 -6.59
CA MET A 67 9.30 1.23 -5.86
C MET A 67 8.47 2.41 -5.37
N ILE A 68 7.18 2.44 -5.74
CA ILE A 68 6.27 3.49 -5.25
C ILE A 68 5.96 3.25 -3.77
N CYS A 69 6.02 4.32 -2.96
CA CYS A 69 5.64 4.26 -1.56
C CYS A 69 4.13 4.48 -1.41
N LEU A 70 3.45 3.45 -0.94
CA LEU A 70 2.04 3.43 -0.62
C LEU A 70 1.88 3.50 0.90
N TYR A 71 0.95 4.34 1.36
CA TYR A 71 0.69 4.55 2.78
C TYR A 71 -0.73 4.16 3.16
N SER A 72 -0.85 3.52 4.32
CA SER A 72 -2.13 3.05 4.86
C SER A 72 -2.92 4.15 5.56
N SER A 73 -2.30 5.29 5.88
CA SER A 73 -2.98 6.47 6.43
C SER A 73 -2.25 7.75 6.07
N ALA A 74 -2.96 8.89 6.16
CA ALA A 74 -2.35 10.20 5.98
C ALA A 74 -1.32 10.51 7.09
N SER A 75 -1.56 10.05 8.33
CA SER A 75 -0.59 10.18 9.42
C SER A 75 0.74 9.49 9.09
N ARG A 76 0.69 8.22 8.66
CA ARG A 76 1.89 7.46 8.31
C ARG A 76 2.64 8.04 7.11
N ALA A 77 1.91 8.58 6.13
CA ALA A 77 2.53 9.26 5.00
C ALA A 77 3.31 10.50 5.43
N ASN A 78 2.76 11.32 6.34
CA ASN A 78 3.47 12.48 6.88
C ASN A 78 4.68 12.08 7.73
N GLU A 79 4.52 11.11 8.64
CA GLU A 79 5.62 10.56 9.44
C GLU A 79 6.77 10.07 8.54
N ALA A 80 6.43 9.32 7.49
CA ALA A 80 7.41 8.84 6.52
C ALA A 80 8.07 9.99 5.75
N ALA A 81 7.32 11.01 5.35
CA ALA A 81 7.88 12.17 4.66
C ALA A 81 8.94 12.89 5.51
N HIS A 82 8.71 13.02 6.82
CA HIS A 82 9.71 13.54 7.75
C HIS A 82 10.93 12.61 7.85
N ALA A 83 10.71 11.30 8.05
CA ALA A 83 11.78 10.32 8.18
C ALA A 83 12.66 10.22 6.91
N LEU A 84 12.07 10.44 5.73
CA LEU A 84 12.74 10.40 4.44
C LEU A 84 13.35 11.76 4.02
N GLY A 85 13.23 12.80 4.85
CA GLY A 85 13.73 14.14 4.55
C GLY A 85 13.01 14.85 3.40
N LEU A 86 11.75 14.48 3.15
CA LEU A 86 10.91 15.05 2.08
C LEU A 86 10.09 16.25 2.57
N ALA A 87 9.90 16.38 3.88
CA ALA A 87 9.18 17.49 4.50
C ALA A 87 9.98 18.81 4.40
N ILE A 88 9.25 19.91 4.25
CA ILE A 88 9.84 21.26 4.16
C ILE A 88 10.13 21.77 5.58
N PRO A 89 11.23 22.50 5.83
CA PRO A 89 11.62 22.97 7.17
C PRO A 89 10.58 23.80 7.93
N GLU A 90 9.58 24.37 7.26
CA GLU A 90 8.55 25.23 7.88
C GLU A 90 7.43 24.46 8.63
N GLY A 91 7.51 23.12 8.70
CA GLY A 91 6.59 22.33 9.52
C GLY A 91 5.24 22.03 8.87
N ASP A 92 5.06 22.39 7.59
CA ASP A 92 3.88 22.04 6.83
C ASP A 92 3.88 20.56 6.44
N ALA A 93 2.69 19.95 6.56
CA ALA A 93 2.43 18.61 6.04
C ALA A 93 2.80 18.53 4.55
N VAL A 94 3.39 17.41 4.13
CA VAL A 94 3.69 17.23 2.71
C VAL A 94 2.39 17.09 1.92
N PRO A 95 2.34 17.55 0.65
CA PRO A 95 1.19 17.29 -0.19
C PRO A 95 0.93 15.78 -0.31
N LEU A 96 -0.29 15.37 0.01
CA LEU A 96 -0.75 13.98 -0.10
C LEU A 96 -1.93 13.90 -1.06
N PHE A 97 -2.08 12.75 -1.70
CA PHE A 97 -3.33 12.38 -2.36
C PHE A 97 -3.69 10.93 -2.04
N GLY A 98 -5.00 10.68 -1.90
CA GLY A 98 -5.56 9.36 -1.68
C GLY A 98 -6.21 8.85 -2.96
N VAL A 99 -6.03 7.56 -3.25
CA VAL A 99 -6.73 6.87 -4.35
C VAL A 99 -7.63 5.80 -3.73
N PRO A 100 -8.94 5.79 -4.04
CA PRO A 100 -9.86 4.82 -3.46
C PRO A 100 -9.59 3.41 -3.96
N MET A 101 -9.83 2.42 -3.11
CA MET A 101 -9.85 1.01 -3.50
C MET A 101 -11.17 0.64 -4.20
N PRO A 102 -11.15 -0.24 -5.22
CA PRO A 102 -9.99 -0.93 -5.77
C PRO A 102 -9.24 -0.16 -6.88
N ALA A 103 -9.65 1.07 -7.21
CA ALA A 103 -9.09 1.86 -8.31
C ALA A 103 -7.58 2.15 -8.14
N ALA A 104 -7.09 2.18 -6.90
CA ALA A 104 -5.67 2.36 -6.61
C ALA A 104 -4.77 1.27 -7.23
N ILE A 105 -5.29 0.05 -7.42
CA ILE A 105 -4.55 -1.02 -8.11
C ILE A 105 -4.31 -0.66 -9.58
N ASP A 106 -5.34 -0.20 -10.28
CA ASP A 106 -5.24 0.18 -11.70
C ASP A 106 -4.35 1.41 -11.88
N TYR A 107 -4.50 2.38 -10.96
CA TYR A 107 -3.64 3.55 -10.91
C TYR A 107 -2.15 3.19 -10.82
N LEU A 108 -1.79 2.26 -9.93
CA LEU A 108 -0.41 1.81 -9.78
C LEU A 108 0.09 0.96 -10.96
N ALA A 109 -0.79 0.16 -11.57
CA ALA A 109 -0.44 -0.67 -12.71
C ALA A 109 0.07 0.16 -13.91
N ALA A 110 -0.48 1.36 -14.12
CA ALA A 110 -0.05 2.26 -15.19
C ALA A 110 1.44 2.69 -15.07
N PHE A 111 2.03 2.64 -13.88
CA PHE A 111 3.44 2.99 -13.68
C PHE A 111 4.42 1.89 -14.13
N GLY A 112 3.93 0.66 -14.36
CA GLY A 112 4.75 -0.42 -14.90
C GLY A 112 5.33 -0.08 -16.27
N GLU A 113 4.57 0.63 -17.11
CA GLU A 113 5.03 1.12 -18.43
C GLU A 113 6.17 2.14 -18.31
N SER A 114 6.29 2.80 -17.16
CA SER A 114 7.36 3.77 -16.86
C SER A 114 8.56 3.13 -16.13
N GLY A 115 8.59 1.79 -16.01
CA GLY A 115 9.70 1.05 -15.39
C GLY A 115 9.64 0.93 -13.87
N VAL A 116 8.51 1.28 -13.23
CA VAL A 116 8.33 1.00 -11.80
C VAL A 116 8.21 -0.50 -11.59
N PHE A 117 8.98 -1.04 -10.64
CA PHE A 117 9.02 -2.47 -10.36
C PHE A 117 7.88 -2.92 -9.43
N GLY A 118 7.62 -2.14 -8.38
CA GLY A 118 6.70 -2.54 -7.33
C GLY A 118 6.20 -1.41 -6.46
N VAL A 119 5.45 -1.78 -5.42
CA VAL A 119 5.04 -0.87 -4.35
C VAL A 119 5.49 -1.38 -3.00
N THR A 120 5.85 -0.46 -2.11
CA THR A 120 6.21 -0.73 -0.72
C THR A 120 5.18 -0.12 0.23
N LEU A 121 4.74 -0.88 1.22
CA LEU A 121 3.75 -0.49 2.22
C LEU A 121 4.41 0.28 3.37
N ASP A 122 3.88 1.46 3.68
CA ASP A 122 4.24 2.29 4.83
C ASP A 122 5.76 2.45 5.02
N HIS A 123 6.53 2.51 3.94
CA HIS A 123 7.98 2.68 4.03
C HIS A 123 8.34 4.05 4.65
N PRO A 124 9.23 4.11 5.65
CA PRO A 124 10.15 3.05 6.10
C PRO A 124 9.67 2.17 7.28
N ARG A 125 8.45 2.37 7.79
CA ARG A 125 7.92 1.67 8.98
C ARG A 125 7.70 0.16 8.75
N ILE A 126 6.87 -0.21 7.77
CA ILE A 126 6.59 -1.62 7.44
C ILE A 126 7.53 -2.11 6.35
N GLY A 127 7.59 -1.41 5.21
CA GLY A 127 8.59 -1.65 4.16
C GLY A 127 8.38 -2.91 3.31
N HIS A 128 7.45 -3.81 3.67
CA HIS A 128 7.09 -4.96 2.82
C HIS A 128 6.62 -4.48 1.44
N TYR A 129 7.07 -5.18 0.39
CA TYR A 129 6.76 -4.83 -0.99
C TYR A 129 6.02 -5.93 -1.75
N ILE A 130 5.36 -5.54 -2.83
CA ILE A 130 4.80 -6.45 -3.84
C ILE A 130 5.15 -5.93 -5.24
N PRO A 131 5.61 -6.79 -6.17
CA PRO A 131 5.81 -6.41 -7.56
C PRO A 131 4.51 -5.93 -8.22
N LEU A 132 4.57 -4.94 -9.12
CA LEU A 132 3.38 -4.44 -9.82
C LEU A 132 2.66 -5.55 -10.60
N ALA A 133 3.42 -6.48 -11.20
CA ALA A 133 2.89 -7.65 -11.91
C ALA A 133 1.98 -8.53 -11.02
N ASN A 134 2.18 -8.50 -9.70
CA ASN A 134 1.40 -9.28 -8.75
C ASN A 134 0.20 -8.51 -8.17
N LEU A 135 0.10 -7.19 -8.35
CA LEU A 135 -1.03 -6.40 -7.87
C LEU A 135 -2.37 -6.81 -8.52
N GLY A 136 -2.34 -7.18 -9.80
CA GLY A 136 -3.53 -7.67 -10.50
C GLY A 136 -4.14 -8.93 -9.86
N LEU A 137 -3.32 -9.78 -9.23
CA LEU A 137 -3.76 -10.96 -8.50
C LEU A 137 -4.54 -10.60 -7.24
N LEU A 138 -4.23 -9.47 -6.60
CA LEU A 138 -4.99 -8.95 -5.47
C LEU A 138 -6.40 -8.52 -5.91
N LYS A 139 -6.50 -7.79 -7.04
CA LYS A 139 -7.77 -7.33 -7.60
C LYS A 139 -8.73 -8.49 -7.92
N GLY A 140 -8.20 -9.56 -8.52
CA GLY A 140 -8.99 -10.76 -8.83
C GLY A 140 -9.59 -11.46 -7.60
N ARG A 141 -8.97 -11.31 -6.42
CA ARG A 141 -9.47 -11.85 -5.15
C ARG A 141 -10.52 -10.96 -4.49
N ILE A 142 -10.50 -9.65 -4.74
CA ILE A 142 -11.54 -8.72 -4.29
C ILE A 142 -12.83 -8.95 -5.09
N ALA A 143 -12.72 -9.17 -6.40
CA ALA A 143 -13.86 -9.33 -7.31
C ALA A 143 -14.59 -10.67 -7.18
N ARG A 144 -14.00 -11.66 -6.50
CA ARG A 144 -14.60 -13.00 -6.33
C ARG A 144 -15.09 -13.15 -4.88
N PRO A 145 -16.41 -13.17 -4.62
CA PRO A 145 -16.89 -13.54 -3.30
C PRO A 145 -16.46 -14.99 -3.03
N VAL A 146 -16.05 -15.28 -1.79
CA VAL A 146 -15.85 -16.66 -1.33
C VAL A 146 -17.18 -17.37 -1.56
N ARG A 147 -17.23 -18.25 -2.57
CA ARG A 147 -18.38 -19.13 -2.73
C ARG A 147 -18.42 -19.97 -1.46
N GLY A 148 -19.46 -19.76 -0.66
CA GLY A 148 -19.72 -20.52 0.56
C GLY A 148 -19.61 -22.01 0.25
N GLN A 149 -18.95 -22.71 1.15
CA GLN A 149 -18.95 -24.16 1.17
C GLN A 149 -20.41 -24.62 1.15
N SER A 150 -20.72 -25.51 0.22
CA SER A 150 -21.95 -26.29 0.22
C SER A 150 -22.00 -27.09 1.51
N GLU A 151 -22.99 -26.85 2.35
CA GLU A 151 -23.49 -27.89 3.27
C GLU A 151 -24.85 -28.34 2.75
N GLU A 152 -24.75 -29.43 2.01
CA GLU A 152 -25.71 -30.49 1.74
C GLU A 152 -26.63 -30.76 2.94
N PHE A 153 -27.91 -30.37 2.87
CA PHE A 153 -29.01 -31.00 3.62
C PHE A 153 -30.34 -30.74 2.90
N GLY A 154 -31.00 -31.82 2.45
CA GLY A 154 -32.34 -31.83 1.88
C GLY A 154 -32.52 -32.87 0.80
#